data_AF-A0A821HCW1-F1
#
_entry.id   AF-A0A821HCW1-F1
#
_cell.length_a   1.000
_cell.length_b   1.000
_cell.length_c   1.000
_cell.angle_alpha   90.00
_cell.angle_beta   90.00
_cell.angle_gamma   90.00
#
_symmetry.space_group_name_H-M   'P 1'
#
loop_
_entity.id
_entity.type
_entity.pdbx_description
1 polymer ?
#
loop_
_entity_poly.entity_id
_entity_poly.type
_entity_poly.pdbx_seq_one_letter_code
_entity_poly.pdbx_strand_id
1 'polypeptide(L)'
;MQLQYKNTAAPILKNNLAAPIKAYMYYAECQTIEELEAIKNDSRLFRLECFMIRERLAGATPELLNSLDRYACSCVTELSHALQIYLHACYLRLSAQIDLDKLALSLEKCMMLCIN
;
A
#
# COMPACT_ATOMS: atom_id res chain seq x y z
N MET A 1 5.35 -22.53 3.55
CA MET A 1 4.47 -22.10 2.44
C MET A 1 3.67 -23.22 1.76
N GLN A 2 4.11 -24.49 1.79
CA GLN A 2 3.38 -25.58 1.09
C GLN A 2 2.02 -26.00 1.68
N LEU A 3 1.63 -25.53 2.86
CA LEU A 3 0.44 -26.00 3.57
C LEU A 3 -0.87 -25.30 3.15
N GLN A 4 -0.81 -24.09 2.60
CA GLN A 4 -2.01 -23.31 2.26
C GLN A 4 -2.75 -23.81 1.00
N TYR A 5 -2.05 -24.52 0.09
CA TYR A 5 -2.55 -24.84 -1.25
C TYR A 5 -2.72 -26.34 -1.53
N LYS A 6 -2.43 -27.21 -0.54
CA LYS A 6 -2.54 -28.68 -0.72
C LYS A 6 -3.99 -29.18 -0.78
N ASN A 7 -4.96 -28.40 -0.33
CA ASN A 7 -6.38 -28.77 -0.36
C ASN A 7 -7.13 -27.95 -1.43
N THR A 8 -7.08 -28.41 -2.67
CA THR A 8 -7.80 -27.79 -3.80
C THR A 8 -9.32 -27.83 -3.65
N ALA A 9 -9.86 -28.67 -2.76
CA ALA A 9 -11.29 -28.75 -2.48
C ALA A 9 -11.79 -27.63 -1.53
N ALA A 10 -10.89 -26.95 -0.79
CA ALA A 10 -11.22 -25.87 0.13
C ALA A 10 -10.05 -24.88 0.26
N PRO A 11 -9.81 -24.01 -0.75
CA PRO A 11 -8.75 -23.02 -0.69
C PRO A 11 -9.03 -22.00 0.43
N ILE A 12 -7.99 -21.64 1.20
CA ILE A 12 -8.07 -20.51 2.12
C ILE A 12 -7.97 -19.24 1.29
N LEU A 13 -9.12 -18.62 1.03
CA LEU A 13 -9.19 -17.35 0.30
C LEU A 13 -8.78 -16.18 1.22
N LYS A 14 -8.09 -15.20 0.64
CA LYS A 14 -7.81 -13.93 1.30
C LYS A 14 -9.11 -13.14 1.35
N ASN A 15 -9.88 -13.30 2.42
CA ASN A 15 -11.10 -12.54 2.62
C ASN A 15 -10.79 -11.04 2.76
N ASN A 16 -11.71 -10.18 2.34
CA ASN A 16 -11.65 -8.72 2.46
C ASN A 16 -10.49 -8.07 1.69
N LEU A 17 -10.35 -8.39 0.41
CA LEU A 17 -9.47 -7.63 -0.48
C LEU A 17 -9.97 -6.20 -0.58
N ALA A 18 -9.09 -5.25 -0.25
CA ALA A 18 -9.36 -3.86 -0.50
C ALA A 18 -9.57 -3.65 -2.01
N ALA A 19 -10.53 -2.79 -2.36
CA ALA A 19 -10.72 -2.38 -3.74
C ALA A 19 -9.42 -1.76 -4.28
N PRO A 20 -9.06 -1.98 -5.55
CA PRO A 20 -7.88 -1.37 -6.12
C PRO A 20 -7.93 0.16 -6.01
N ILE A 21 -6.93 0.74 -5.35
CA ILE A 21 -6.83 2.18 -5.14
C ILE A 21 -5.73 2.79 -6.00
N LYS A 22 -5.88 4.07 -6.32
CA LYS A 22 -4.93 4.81 -7.16
C LYS A 22 -3.53 4.88 -6.53
N ALA A 23 -3.44 4.93 -5.20
CA ALA A 23 -2.18 4.90 -4.47
C ALA A 23 -1.37 3.61 -4.75
N TYR A 24 -2.04 2.48 -4.95
CA TYR A 24 -1.41 1.21 -5.30
C TYR A 24 -1.50 0.93 -6.81
N MET A 25 -1.58 1.98 -7.62
CA MET A 25 -1.62 1.89 -9.08
C MET A 25 -2.76 1.02 -9.62
N TYR A 26 -3.87 0.92 -8.87
CA TYR A 26 -4.98 0.01 -9.17
C TYR A 26 -4.58 -1.49 -9.23
N TYR A 27 -3.46 -1.87 -8.62
CA TYR A 27 -3.19 -3.28 -8.34
C TYR A 27 -4.08 -3.78 -7.21
N ALA A 28 -4.49 -5.05 -7.32
CA ALA A 28 -5.06 -5.82 -6.24
C ALA A 28 -3.97 -6.73 -5.65
N GLU A 29 -4.11 -7.11 -4.39
CA GLU A 29 -3.21 -8.09 -3.75
C GLU A 29 -3.24 -9.42 -4.52
N CYS A 30 -2.08 -10.04 -4.73
CA CYS A 30 -1.98 -11.33 -5.41
C CYS A 30 -2.80 -12.41 -4.68
N GLN A 31 -3.61 -13.17 -5.39
CA GLN A 31 -4.40 -14.29 -4.85
C GLN A 31 -3.68 -15.63 -5.00
N THR A 32 -2.84 -15.75 -6.03
CA THR A 32 -2.17 -17.00 -6.38
C THR A 32 -0.65 -16.90 -6.28
N ILE A 33 0.01 -18.05 -6.29
CA ILE A 33 1.48 -18.11 -6.32
C ILE A 33 1.99 -17.58 -7.65
N GLU A 34 1.28 -17.86 -8.75
CA GLU A 34 1.64 -17.45 -10.10
C GLU A 34 1.65 -15.92 -10.23
N GLU A 35 0.65 -15.25 -9.64
CA GLU A 35 0.60 -13.78 -9.57
C GLU A 35 1.77 -13.21 -8.76
N LEU A 36 2.10 -13.83 -7.61
CA LEU A 36 3.22 -13.40 -6.78
C LEU A 36 4.58 -13.63 -7.46
N GLU A 37 4.75 -14.75 -8.15
CA GLU A 37 5.94 -15.08 -8.93
C GLU A 37 6.14 -14.11 -10.10
N ALA A 38 5.05 -13.60 -10.69
CA ALA A 38 5.11 -12.64 -11.78
C ALA A 38 5.70 -11.28 -11.34
N ILE A 39 5.49 -10.89 -10.08
CA ILE A 39 5.99 -9.60 -9.54
C ILE A 39 7.31 -9.71 -8.77
N LYS A 40 7.85 -10.91 -8.55
CA LYS A 40 8.99 -11.14 -7.64
C LYS A 40 10.25 -10.33 -7.95
N ASN A 41 10.48 -10.03 -9.23
CA ASN A 41 11.64 -9.29 -9.71
C ASN A 41 11.35 -7.79 -9.89
N ASP A 42 10.09 -7.38 -9.76
CA ASP A 42 9.69 -5.98 -9.77
C ASP A 42 9.64 -5.45 -8.34
N SER A 43 10.74 -4.81 -7.92
CA SER A 43 10.88 -4.26 -6.56
C SER A 43 9.79 -3.25 -6.17
N ARG A 44 9.18 -2.57 -7.16
CA ARG A 44 8.12 -1.61 -6.94
C ARG A 44 6.82 -2.34 -6.65
N LEU A 45 6.41 -3.25 -7.55
CA LEU A 45 5.18 -4.02 -7.38
C LEU A 45 5.23 -4.88 -6.12
N PHE A 46 6.38 -5.50 -5.84
CA PHE A 46 6.58 -6.27 -4.61
C PHE A 46 6.40 -5.42 -3.34
N ARG A 47 6.84 -4.14 -3.38
CA ARG A 47 6.66 -3.23 -2.24
C ARG A 47 5.19 -2.81 -2.08
N LEU A 48 4.47 -2.58 -3.18
CA LEU A 48 3.03 -2.29 -3.14
C LEU A 48 2.24 -3.48 -2.60
N GLU A 49 2.58 -4.70 -3.02
CA GLU A 49 2.03 -5.95 -2.48
C GLU A 49 2.21 -6.02 -0.95
N CYS A 50 3.42 -5.69 -0.46
CA CYS A 50 3.68 -5.63 0.97
C CYS A 50 2.81 -4.60 1.72
N PHE A 51 2.50 -3.45 1.11
CA PHE A 51 1.61 -2.45 1.71
C PHE A 51 0.16 -2.93 1.75
N MET A 52 -0.35 -3.49 0.65
CA MET A 52 -1.70 -4.05 0.59
C MET A 52 -1.91 -5.15 1.64
N ILE A 53 -0.95 -6.08 1.77
CA ILE A 53 -0.99 -7.14 2.78
C ILE A 53 -1.05 -6.56 4.20
N ARG A 54 -0.18 -5.58 4.51
CA ARG A 54 -0.13 -4.95 5.83
C ARG A 54 -1.42 -4.22 6.16
N GLU A 55 -1.94 -3.44 5.22
CA GLU A 55 -3.18 -2.68 5.38
C GLU A 55 -4.38 -3.62 5.58
N ARG A 56 -4.47 -4.72 4.81
CA ARG A 56 -5.54 -5.70 4.97
C ARG A 56 -5.48 -6.42 6.33
N LEU A 57 -4.29 -6.79 6.79
CA LEU A 57 -4.13 -7.59 8.01
C LEU A 57 -4.22 -6.76 9.30
N ALA A 58 -3.65 -5.55 9.29
CA ALA A 58 -3.48 -4.75 10.50
C ALA A 58 -4.17 -3.38 10.43
N GLY A 59 -4.75 -3.01 9.28
CA GLY A 59 -5.28 -1.67 9.07
C GLY A 59 -4.19 -0.60 9.05
N ALA A 60 -4.58 0.62 9.38
CA ALA A 60 -3.65 1.72 9.55
C ALA A 60 -2.83 1.53 10.83
N THR A 61 -1.51 1.45 10.68
CA THR A 61 -0.54 1.37 11.78
C THR A 61 0.53 2.44 11.59
N PRO A 62 1.15 2.97 12.67
CA PRO A 62 2.25 3.91 12.55
C PRO A 62 3.38 3.39 11.65
N GLU A 63 3.70 2.09 11.71
CA GLU A 63 4.72 1.46 10.87
C GLU A 63 4.35 1.48 9.38
N LEU A 64 3.08 1.20 9.04
CA LEU A 64 2.60 1.27 7.66
C LEU A 64 2.66 2.71 7.15
N LEU A 65 2.12 3.66 7.93
CA LEU A 65 2.09 5.08 7.60
C LEU A 65 3.49 5.65 7.36
N ASN A 66 4.44 5.39 8.26
CA ASN A 66 5.84 5.80 8.10
C ASN A 66 6.51 5.14 6.88
N SER A 67 6.07 3.94 6.49
CA SER A 67 6.60 3.26 5.30
C SER A 67 6.02 3.83 4.01
N LEU A 68 4.74 4.21 4.00
CA LEU A 68 4.10 4.92 2.89
C LEU A 68 4.75 6.30 2.66
N ASP A 69 4.97 7.08 3.72
CA ASP A 69 5.62 8.40 3.58
C ASP A 69 7.06 8.27 3.03
N ARG A 70 7.84 7.31 3.53
CA ARG A 70 9.19 7.04 3.02
C ARG A 70 9.18 6.57 1.57
N TYR A 71 8.20 5.76 1.19
CA TYR A 71 8.04 5.32 -0.19
C TYR A 71 7.68 6.50 -1.11
N ALA A 72 6.73 7.35 -0.72
CA ALA A 72 6.38 8.54 -1.48
C ALA A 72 7.58 9.49 -1.67
N CYS A 73 8.40 9.70 -0.63
CA CYS A 73 9.66 10.43 -0.75
C CYS A 73 10.63 9.81 -1.79
N SER A 74 10.62 8.48 -1.94
CA SER A 74 11.50 7.79 -2.90
C SER A 74 11.02 7.86 -4.35
N CYS A 75 9.74 8.18 -4.59
CA CYS A 75 9.13 8.30 -5.91
C CYS A 75 9.43 9.64 -6.60
N VAL A 76 10.70 10.07 -6.62
CA VAL A 76 11.14 11.40 -7.12
C VAL A 76 10.83 11.60 -8.60
N THR A 77 10.92 10.54 -9.41
CA THR A 77 10.63 10.57 -10.85
C THR A 77 9.15 10.46 -11.20
N GLU A 78 8.30 10.18 -10.20
CA GLU A 78 6.88 9.89 -10.39
C GLU A 78 6.03 10.66 -9.37
N LEU A 79 6.09 11.99 -9.45
CA LEU A 79 5.43 12.91 -8.52
C LEU A 79 3.93 12.64 -8.40
N SER A 80 3.26 12.32 -9.51
CA SER A 80 1.85 11.92 -9.52
C SER A 80 1.59 10.69 -8.65
N HIS A 81 2.49 9.70 -8.63
CA HIS A 81 2.33 8.52 -7.78
C HIS A 81 2.65 8.84 -6.32
N ALA A 82 3.72 9.61 -6.07
CA ALA A 82 4.06 10.09 -4.74
C ALA A 82 2.89 10.82 -4.07
N LEU A 83 2.22 11.72 -4.81
CA LEU A 83 1.04 12.44 -4.34
C LEU A 83 -0.09 11.48 -3.95
N GLN A 84 -0.36 10.45 -4.75
CA GLN A 84 -1.42 9.48 -4.45
C GLN A 84 -1.10 8.67 -3.19
N ILE A 85 0.15 8.30 -2.97
CA ILE A 85 0.59 7.63 -1.75
C ILE A 85 0.39 8.53 -0.52
N TYR A 86 0.80 9.81 -0.60
CA TYR A 86 0.60 10.73 0.52
C TYR A 86 -0.89 10.97 0.82
N LEU A 87 -1.72 11.17 -0.21
CA LEU A 87 -3.17 11.30 -0.03
C LEU A 87 -3.77 10.07 0.64
N HIS A 88 -3.34 8.87 0.26
CA HIS A 88 -3.78 7.64 0.92
C HIS A 88 -3.30 7.55 2.37
N ALA A 89 -2.06 7.91 2.65
CA ALA A 89 -1.53 7.95 4.01
C ALA A 89 -2.29 8.96 4.89
N CYS A 90 -2.68 10.12 4.35
CA CYS A 90 -3.55 11.09 5.02
C CYS A 90 -4.94 10.51 5.30
N TYR A 91 -5.53 9.83 4.31
CA TYR A 91 -6.82 9.15 4.48
C TYR A 91 -6.78 8.11 5.59
N LEU A 92 -5.74 7.27 5.63
CA LEU A 92 -5.55 6.25 6.67
C LEU A 92 -5.38 6.85 8.08
N ARG A 93 -4.63 7.95 8.20
CA ARG A 93 -4.49 8.70 9.47
C ARG A 93 -5.83 9.21 9.98
N LEU A 94 -6.60 9.83 9.10
CA LEU A 94 -7.89 10.41 9.43
C LEU A 94 -8.93 9.34 9.78
N SER A 95 -8.99 8.25 9.01
CA SER A 95 -9.96 7.18 9.24
C SER A 95 -9.70 6.41 10.53
N ALA A 96 -8.42 6.18 10.87
CA ALA A 96 -8.02 5.46 12.07
C ALA A 96 -7.78 6.37 13.29
N GLN A 97 -7.75 7.69 13.12
CA GLN A 97 -7.41 8.68 14.16
C GLN A 97 -6.02 8.45 14.79
N ILE A 98 -5.02 8.15 13.95
CA ILE A 98 -3.62 7.86 14.35
C ILE A 98 -2.68 8.87 13.69
N ASP A 99 -1.57 9.21 14.35
CA ASP A 99 -0.51 10.10 13.82
C ASP A 99 -1.06 11.44 13.27
N LEU A 100 -2.09 12.00 13.92
CA LEU A 100 -2.74 13.25 13.49
C LEU A 100 -1.81 14.46 13.59
N ASP A 101 -0.83 14.42 14.49
CA ASP A 101 0.26 15.39 14.60
C ASP A 101 1.13 15.43 13.33
N LYS A 102 1.30 14.28 12.65
CA LYS A 102 2.04 14.16 11.38
C LYS A 102 1.20 14.42 10.15
N LEU A 103 -0.13 14.55 10.29
CA LEU A 103 -1.03 14.80 9.16
C LEU A 103 -0.68 16.10 8.45
N ALA A 104 -0.41 17.18 9.21
CA ALA A 104 -0.02 18.47 8.67
C ALA A 104 1.24 18.35 7.79
N LEU A 105 2.25 17.60 8.25
CA LEU A 105 3.48 17.37 7.52
C LEU A 105 3.25 16.60 6.20
N SER A 106 2.42 15.57 6.20
CA SER A 106 2.09 14.84 4.98
C SER A 106 1.30 15.71 3.99
N LEU A 107 0.41 16.58 4.48
CA LEU A 107 -0.31 17.55 3.65
C LEU A 107 0.59 18.63 3.05
N GLU A 108 1.53 19.16 3.83
CA GLU A 108 2.54 20.10 3.32
C GLU A 108 3.36 19.48 2.18
N LYS A 109 3.76 18.20 2.33
CA LYS A 109 4.45 17.47 1.25
C LYS A 109 3.58 17.29 0.02
N CYS A 110 2.28 17.02 0.16
CA CYS A 110 1.35 17.01 -0.97
C CYS A 110 1.32 18.37 -1.69
N MET A 111 1.20 19.47 -0.94
CA MET A 111 1.12 20.81 -1.51
C MET A 111 2.39 21.18 -2.27
N MET A 112 3.57 20.85 -1.74
CA MET A 112 4.85 21.08 -2.41
C MET A 112 4.97 20.33 -3.75
N LEU A 113 4.34 19.15 -3.87
CA LEU A 113 4.33 18.38 -5.12
C LEU A 113 3.37 18.94 -6.18
N CYS A 114 2.39 19.76 -5.79
CA CYS A 114 1.42 20.35 -6.72
C CYS A 114 1.89 21.68 -7.35
N ILE A 115 2.98 22.26 -6.85
CA ILE A 115 3.48 23.58 -7.29
C ILE A 115 4.60 23.46 -8.34
N ASN A 116 5.16 22.26 -8.54
CA ASN A 116 6.15 21.95 -9.59
C ASN A 116 5.50 21.29 -10.80
#